data_AF-G9NBC7-F1
#
_entry.id   AF-G9NBC7-F1
#
_cell.length_a   1.000
_cell.length_b   1.000
_cell.length_c   1.000
_cell.angle_alpha   90.00
_cell.angle_beta   90.00
_cell.angle_gamma   90.00
#
_symmetry.space_group_name_H-M   'P 1'
#
loop_
_entity.id
_entity.type
_entity.pdbx_description
1 polymer ?
#
loop_
_entity_poly.entity_id
_entity_poly.type
_entity_poly.pdbx_seq_one_letter_code
_entity_poly.pdbx_strand_id
1 'polypeptide(L)'
;MIGPPDCSLSAFKTSLLHQCQFDLTTISLEACLGGSIDGYVWKSIHPESPILVNAAPTTRKDALNNHYAFSIEGHIRLQDKLKETPMTNTKIISEAPRLRKCYGWPNFKGRIIRNAHPSLWPPPLHIDKVDREMPLNRDYIAIVYEYIKDGENGPAIVKQMLEFLWFTGFSLVDSPHARNWTSGVLLDLCDVVPPRRSSWKSSNYGIRDVEMVLRS
;
A
#
# COMPACT_ATOMS: atom_id res chain seq x y z
N MET A 1 -7.16 -12.80 19.83
CA MET A 1 -8.37 -13.53 20.28
C MET A 1 -8.30 -14.96 19.74
N ILE A 2 -9.10 -15.89 20.25
CA ILE A 2 -9.21 -17.27 19.73
C ILE A 2 -10.67 -17.49 19.28
N GLY A 3 -10.85 -18.14 18.12
CA GLY A 3 -12.14 -18.29 17.44
C GLY A 3 -12.08 -17.74 16.01
N PRO A 4 -13.06 -18.08 15.14
CA PRO A 4 -13.19 -17.45 13.84
C PRO A 4 -13.45 -15.94 14.00
N PRO A 5 -12.98 -15.08 13.07
CA PRO A 5 -13.12 -13.64 13.18
C PRO A 5 -14.61 -13.22 13.13
N ASP A 6 -15.00 -12.32 14.03
CA ASP A 6 -16.30 -11.67 13.95
C ASP A 6 -16.30 -10.67 12.77
N CYS A 7 -16.94 -11.06 11.67
CA CYS A 7 -17.11 -10.24 10.47
C CYS A 7 -18.31 -9.28 10.57
N SER A 8 -18.94 -9.12 11.74
CA SER A 8 -20.07 -8.21 11.93
C SER A 8 -19.69 -6.74 11.78
N LEU A 9 -20.67 -5.91 11.37
CA LEU A 9 -20.51 -4.44 11.30
C LEU A 9 -20.25 -3.79 12.68
N SER A 10 -20.35 -4.58 13.75
CA SER A 10 -20.00 -4.21 15.14
C SER A 10 -18.49 -4.29 15.37
N ALA A 11 -17.82 -5.35 14.91
CA ALA A 11 -16.39 -5.58 15.15
C ALA A 11 -15.50 -4.48 14.54
N PHE A 12 -15.89 -3.94 13.39
CA PHE A 12 -15.24 -2.80 12.74
C PHE A 12 -15.21 -1.51 13.59
N LYS A 13 -15.94 -1.44 14.71
CA LYS A 13 -15.97 -0.27 15.61
C LYS A 13 -14.88 -0.29 16.68
N THR A 14 -14.05 -1.34 16.73
CA THR A 14 -12.94 -1.50 17.69
C THR A 14 -11.65 -1.85 16.95
N SER A 15 -10.62 -1.00 17.01
CA SER A 15 -9.35 -1.34 16.37
C SER A 15 -8.59 -2.42 17.15
N LEU A 16 -8.01 -3.36 16.40
CA LEU A 16 -7.18 -4.45 16.90
C LEU A 16 -5.85 -4.57 16.13
N LEU A 17 -5.37 -3.51 15.47
CA LEU A 17 -4.14 -3.54 14.67
C LEU A 17 -2.99 -2.79 15.35
N HIS A 18 -1.95 -3.52 15.72
CA HIS A 18 -0.75 -3.02 16.40
C HIS A 18 0.33 -2.51 15.43
N GLN A 19 1.34 -1.84 15.98
CA GLN A 19 2.56 -1.41 15.30
C GLN A 19 3.39 -2.61 14.84
N CYS A 20 3.80 -2.63 13.56
CA CYS A 20 4.85 -3.57 13.13
C CYS A 20 6.22 -3.01 13.56
N GLN A 21 6.96 -3.78 14.35
CA GLN A 21 8.29 -3.40 14.87
C GLN A 21 9.42 -4.27 14.29
N PHE A 22 9.14 -5.08 13.26
CA PHE A 22 10.06 -6.08 12.72
C PHE A 22 10.84 -5.60 11.50
N ASP A 23 12.00 -6.22 11.28
CA ASP A 23 12.72 -6.12 10.01
C ASP A 23 12.05 -7.01 8.97
N LEU A 24 11.80 -6.44 7.78
CA LEU A 24 11.07 -7.12 6.69
C LEU A 24 11.94 -8.11 5.91
N THR A 25 13.22 -8.27 6.26
CA THR A 25 14.20 -9.15 5.59
C THR A 25 14.18 -10.63 6.03
N THR A 26 13.26 -11.05 6.92
CA THR A 26 13.33 -12.37 7.59
C THR A 26 12.00 -13.14 7.86
N ILE A 27 10.84 -12.60 7.48
CA ILE A 27 9.49 -13.02 7.99
C ILE A 27 9.00 -14.40 7.38
N SER A 28 7.84 -15.01 7.79
CA SER A 28 7.13 -16.29 7.35
C SER A 28 5.59 -16.07 7.08
N LEU A 29 4.71 -16.40 6.06
CA LEU A 29 4.31 -17.23 4.84
C LEU A 29 4.01 -18.69 5.12
N GLU A 30 3.23 -18.87 6.17
CA GLU A 30 2.66 -20.12 6.58
C GLU A 30 1.21 -20.30 6.11
N ALA A 31 0.43 -19.20 6.03
CA ALA A 31 -1.00 -19.24 5.72
C ALA A 31 -1.59 -17.88 5.30
N CYS A 32 -2.64 -17.92 4.48
CA CYS A 32 -3.62 -16.85 4.36
C CYS A 32 -4.51 -16.83 5.61
N LEU A 33 -4.64 -15.67 6.26
CA LEU A 33 -5.41 -15.53 7.52
C LEU A 33 -6.81 -14.94 7.30
N GLY A 34 -7.10 -14.44 6.11
CA GLY A 34 -8.40 -13.90 5.73
C GLY A 34 -8.32 -12.87 4.60
N GLY A 35 -9.47 -12.44 4.09
CA GLY A 35 -9.56 -11.38 3.09
C GLY A 35 -10.90 -10.66 3.12
N SER A 36 -10.90 -9.42 2.64
CA SER A 36 -12.08 -8.55 2.54
C SER A 36 -12.11 -7.85 1.18
N ILE A 37 -13.07 -6.94 0.99
CA ILE A 37 -13.16 -6.05 -0.18
C ILE A 37 -11.90 -5.18 -0.36
N ASP A 38 -11.12 -4.98 0.71
CA ASP A 38 -10.00 -4.04 0.75
C ASP A 38 -8.61 -4.68 0.70
N GLY A 39 -8.51 -6.02 0.84
CA GLY A 39 -7.24 -6.74 0.73
C GLY A 39 -7.29 -8.18 1.25
N TYR A 40 -6.17 -8.88 1.14
CA TYR A 40 -5.94 -10.20 1.73
C TYR A 40 -4.78 -10.11 2.73
N VAL A 41 -4.93 -10.75 3.88
CA VAL A 41 -3.94 -10.72 4.97
C VAL A 41 -3.18 -12.03 4.99
N TRP A 42 -1.86 -11.92 4.83
CA TRP A 42 -0.92 -13.02 4.78
C TRP A 42 0.08 -12.89 5.92
N LYS A 43 0.36 -14.01 6.60
CA LYS A 43 1.64 -14.23 7.30
C LYS A 43 2.71 -14.25 6.16
N SER A 44 3.93 -13.65 6.23
CA SER A 44 4.87 -13.52 5.05
C SER A 44 6.39 -14.05 5.01
N ILE A 45 6.73 -15.27 4.47
CA ILE A 45 8.05 -15.94 4.19
C ILE A 45 8.91 -15.16 3.22
N HIS A 46 10.14 -14.87 3.65
CA HIS A 46 11.30 -14.67 2.79
C HIS A 46 11.66 -15.96 2.05
N PRO A 47 11.39 -16.07 0.74
CA PRO A 47 11.87 -17.22 -0.01
C PRO A 47 13.38 -17.06 -0.19
N GLU A 48 14.15 -18.15 -0.08
CA GLU A 48 15.58 -18.16 -0.45
C GLU A 48 15.81 -17.99 -1.97
N SER A 49 14.78 -17.57 -2.71
CA SER A 49 14.74 -17.42 -4.16
C SER A 49 14.11 -16.07 -4.55
N PRO A 50 14.63 -15.38 -5.57
CA PRO A 50 14.22 -14.02 -5.91
C PRO A 50 12.79 -13.96 -6.44
N ILE A 51 12.07 -12.86 -6.13
CA ILE A 51 10.76 -12.59 -6.72
C ILE A 51 10.96 -12.24 -8.21
N LEU A 52 10.22 -12.91 -9.08
CA LEU A 52 10.32 -12.81 -10.53
C LEU A 52 8.99 -12.32 -11.13
N VAL A 53 9.07 -11.32 -12.01
CA VAL A 53 7.91 -10.67 -12.64
C VAL A 53 8.09 -10.56 -14.15
N ASN A 54 7.00 -10.32 -14.91
CA ASN A 54 7.10 -9.91 -16.32
C ASN A 54 7.83 -8.54 -16.38
N ALA A 55 8.88 -8.44 -17.20
CA ALA A 55 9.69 -7.24 -17.37
C ALA A 55 9.08 -6.19 -18.34
N ALA A 56 8.08 -6.58 -19.13
CA ALA A 56 7.30 -5.66 -19.97
C ALA A 56 5.78 -5.85 -19.75
N PRO A 57 5.26 -5.59 -18.54
CA PRO A 57 3.85 -5.75 -18.24
C PRO A 57 3.06 -4.55 -18.78
N THR A 58 2.07 -4.81 -19.64
CA THR A 58 1.27 -3.76 -20.30
C THR A 58 -0.23 -3.92 -20.09
N THR A 59 -0.72 -5.15 -19.91
CA THR A 59 -2.15 -5.41 -19.70
C THR A 59 -2.49 -5.52 -18.23
N ARG A 60 -3.79 -5.39 -17.91
CA ARG A 60 -4.33 -5.69 -16.57
C ARG A 60 -4.04 -7.13 -16.13
N LYS A 61 -3.92 -8.07 -17.08
CA LYS A 61 -3.57 -9.46 -16.82
C LYS A 61 -2.11 -9.60 -16.40
N ASP A 62 -1.20 -8.87 -17.04
CA ASP A 62 0.21 -8.81 -16.63
C ASP A 62 0.34 -8.18 -15.24
N ALA A 63 -0.36 -7.06 -15.01
CA ALA A 63 -0.40 -6.40 -13.70
C ALA A 63 -0.91 -7.34 -12.60
N LEU A 64 -1.97 -8.13 -12.86
CA LEU A 64 -2.46 -9.15 -11.93
C LEU A 64 -1.45 -10.29 -11.72
N ASN A 65 -0.79 -10.78 -12.76
CA ASN A 65 0.23 -11.84 -12.66
C ASN A 65 1.44 -11.38 -11.85
N ASN A 66 1.95 -10.19 -12.15
CA ASN A 66 3.06 -9.56 -11.45
C ASN A 66 2.72 -9.32 -9.97
N HIS A 67 1.54 -8.75 -9.68
CA HIS A 67 1.08 -8.54 -8.32
C HIS A 67 0.92 -9.87 -7.55
N TYR A 68 0.46 -10.93 -8.22
CA TYR A 68 0.33 -12.26 -7.64
C TYR A 68 1.69 -12.90 -7.34
N ALA A 69 2.75 -12.60 -8.09
CA ALA A 69 4.11 -13.12 -7.84
C ALA A 69 4.70 -12.73 -6.47
N PHE A 70 4.13 -11.74 -5.78
CA PHE A 70 4.48 -11.35 -4.39
C PHE A 70 3.72 -12.15 -3.31
N SER A 71 2.94 -13.18 -3.70
CA SER A 71 2.30 -14.16 -2.78
C SER A 71 3.01 -15.52 -2.83
N ILE A 72 2.82 -16.39 -1.83
CA ILE A 72 3.43 -17.75 -1.81
C ILE A 72 3.13 -18.50 -3.09
N GLU A 73 1.85 -18.54 -3.44
CA GLU A 73 1.28 -19.38 -4.48
C GLU A 73 1.49 -18.79 -5.87
N GLY A 74 1.83 -17.50 -5.96
CA GLY A 74 2.36 -16.89 -7.17
C GLY A 74 3.85 -17.13 -7.33
N HIS A 75 4.65 -16.93 -6.28
CA HIS A 75 6.09 -17.16 -6.28
C HIS A 75 6.44 -18.60 -6.63
N ILE A 76 5.92 -19.58 -5.87
CA ILE A 76 6.15 -21.01 -6.10
C ILE A 76 5.73 -21.41 -7.52
N ARG A 77 4.51 -21.05 -7.93
CA ARG A 77 3.97 -21.38 -9.26
C ARG A 77 4.81 -20.79 -10.40
N LEU A 78 5.37 -19.59 -10.21
CA LEU A 78 6.19 -18.94 -11.24
C LEU A 78 7.61 -19.52 -11.27
N GLN A 79 8.18 -19.89 -10.13
CA GLN A 79 9.42 -20.66 -10.03
C GLN A 79 9.30 -22.04 -10.71
N ASP A 80 8.21 -22.78 -10.45
CA ASP A 80 7.97 -24.09 -11.07
C ASP A 80 7.78 -23.97 -12.60
N LYS A 81 6.97 -23.01 -13.05
CA LYS A 81 6.79 -22.75 -14.49
C LYS A 81 8.11 -22.40 -15.19
N LEU A 82 9.05 -21.74 -14.51
CA LEU A 82 10.36 -21.41 -15.07
C LEU A 82 11.30 -22.62 -15.21
N LYS A 83 11.12 -23.66 -14.38
CA LYS A 83 11.80 -24.97 -14.56
C LYS A 83 11.28 -25.69 -15.81
N GLU A 84 9.97 -25.61 -16.06
CA GLU A 84 9.30 -26.21 -17.22
C GLU A 84 9.56 -25.44 -18.52
N THR A 85 9.63 -24.10 -18.47
CA THR A 85 9.84 -23.24 -19.64
C THR A 85 10.49 -21.92 -19.22
N PRO A 86 11.77 -21.68 -19.60
CA PRO A 86 12.41 -20.39 -19.37
C PRO A 86 11.63 -19.24 -20.03
N MET A 87 11.11 -18.32 -19.22
CA MET A 87 10.34 -17.17 -19.70
C MET A 87 11.29 -16.05 -20.12
N THR A 88 11.33 -15.75 -21.42
CA THR A 88 12.35 -14.91 -22.08
C THR A 88 12.38 -13.42 -21.69
N ASN A 89 11.51 -12.96 -20.80
CA ASN A 89 11.41 -11.55 -20.41
C ASN A 89 11.03 -11.38 -18.92
N THR A 90 11.80 -12.00 -18.03
CA THR A 90 11.67 -11.85 -16.57
C THR A 90 12.50 -10.69 -16.02
N LYS A 91 11.99 -10.03 -14.98
CA LYS A 91 12.74 -9.11 -14.12
C LYS A 91 12.80 -9.65 -12.70
N ILE A 92 13.99 -9.59 -12.09
CA ILE A 92 14.17 -9.82 -10.65
C ILE A 92 13.77 -8.56 -9.89
N ILE A 93 12.99 -8.73 -8.83
CA ILE A 93 12.74 -7.72 -7.80
C ILE A 93 13.39 -8.23 -6.51
N SER A 94 14.61 -7.77 -6.24
CA SER A 94 15.39 -8.14 -5.04
C SER A 94 15.04 -7.28 -3.82
N GLU A 95 14.65 -6.02 -4.05
CA GLU A 95 14.45 -5.01 -3.00
C GLU A 95 13.21 -4.17 -3.29
N ALA A 96 12.58 -3.68 -2.21
CA ALA A 96 11.51 -2.68 -2.28
C ALA A 96 12.08 -1.29 -1.94
N PRO A 97 11.76 -0.23 -2.71
CA PRO A 97 12.14 1.14 -2.36
C PRO A 97 11.55 1.60 -1.02
N ARG A 98 12.12 2.67 -0.44
CA ARG A 98 11.80 3.15 0.91
C ARG A 98 10.34 3.64 1.06
N LEU A 99 9.44 2.73 1.40
CA LEU A 99 8.09 3.05 1.88
C LEU A 99 8.16 3.65 3.30
N ARG A 100 7.20 4.53 3.64
CA ARG A 100 7.05 5.00 5.04
C ARG A 100 6.60 3.85 5.94
N LYS A 101 7.15 3.75 7.15
CA LYS A 101 6.72 2.69 8.09
C LYS A 101 5.28 2.93 8.55
N CYS A 102 4.48 1.85 8.63
CA CYS A 102 3.15 1.89 9.25
C CYS A 102 3.29 1.53 10.74
N TYR A 103 2.89 2.44 11.62
CA TYR A 103 2.97 2.29 13.07
C TYR A 103 1.70 1.71 13.70
N GLY A 104 0.88 1.01 12.92
CA GLY A 104 -0.35 0.38 13.41
C GLY A 104 -1.52 1.36 13.49
N TRP A 105 -2.61 0.87 14.07
CA TRP A 105 -3.91 1.55 14.06
C TRP A 105 -4.42 1.78 15.49
N PRO A 106 -3.76 2.61 16.32
CA PRO A 106 -4.10 2.74 17.73
C PRO A 106 -5.50 3.35 17.94
N ASN A 107 -6.19 2.85 18.97
CA ASN A 107 -7.40 3.49 19.49
C ASN A 107 -7.02 4.75 20.30
N PHE A 108 -7.72 5.87 20.08
CA PHE A 108 -7.52 7.12 20.83
C PHE A 108 -8.84 7.84 21.09
N LYS A 109 -8.87 8.72 22.09
CA LYS A 109 -10.07 9.49 22.46
C LYS A 109 -10.07 10.84 21.75
N GLY A 110 -11.18 11.25 21.11
CA GLY A 110 -11.25 12.47 20.30
C GLY A 110 -10.79 13.74 21.03
N ARG A 111 -11.00 13.80 22.35
CA ARG A 111 -10.48 14.86 23.24
C ARG A 111 -8.98 15.16 23.13
N ILE A 112 -8.16 14.23 22.62
CA ILE A 112 -6.71 14.46 22.41
C ILE A 112 -6.45 15.62 21.43
N ILE A 113 -7.38 15.90 20.52
CA ILE A 113 -7.30 17.01 19.56
C ILE A 113 -7.21 18.38 20.26
N ARG A 114 -7.76 18.52 21.49
CA ARG A 114 -7.64 19.75 22.29
C ARG A 114 -6.19 20.11 22.66
N ASN A 115 -5.26 19.16 22.55
CA ASN A 115 -3.85 19.39 22.80
C ASN A 115 -3.11 19.88 21.53
N ALA A 116 -3.75 19.81 20.36
CA ALA A 116 -3.21 20.33 19.10
C ALA A 116 -3.67 21.78 18.86
N HIS A 117 -2.85 22.55 18.16
CA HIS A 117 -3.19 23.91 17.74
C HIS A 117 -4.47 23.91 16.87
N PRO A 118 -5.39 24.89 16.99
CA PRO A 118 -6.66 24.89 16.25
C PRO A 118 -6.56 24.76 14.73
N SER A 119 -5.45 25.21 14.12
CA SER A 119 -5.19 25.04 12.68
C SER A 119 -4.92 23.59 12.24
N LEU A 120 -4.76 22.66 13.20
CA LEU A 120 -4.58 21.23 12.98
C LEU A 120 -5.85 20.43 13.31
N TRP A 121 -6.94 21.09 13.71
CA TRP A 121 -8.21 20.42 13.98
C TRP A 121 -8.88 20.04 12.64
N PRO A 122 -9.49 18.85 12.53
CA PRO A 122 -10.19 18.46 11.31
C PRO A 122 -11.39 19.40 11.08
N PRO A 123 -11.54 20.01 9.88
CA PRO A 123 -12.68 20.86 9.60
C PRO A 123 -13.98 20.04 9.55
N PRO A 124 -15.13 20.60 9.96
CA PRO A 124 -16.43 19.97 9.74
C PRO A 124 -16.70 19.91 8.23
N LEU A 125 -16.97 18.71 7.72
CA LEU A 125 -17.21 18.45 6.30
C LEU A 125 -18.65 18.01 6.06
N HIS A 126 -19.49 18.93 5.59
CA HIS A 126 -20.87 18.61 5.17
C HIS A 126 -20.86 18.02 3.75
N ILE A 127 -21.23 16.74 3.61
CA ILE A 127 -21.30 16.06 2.32
C ILE A 127 -22.70 15.46 2.14
N ASP A 128 -23.46 16.00 1.18
CA ASP A 128 -24.87 15.69 0.85
C ASP A 128 -25.86 15.80 2.02
N LYS A 129 -25.85 14.80 2.91
CA LYS A 129 -26.71 14.68 4.11
C LYS A 129 -25.94 14.12 5.31
N VAL A 130 -24.61 14.18 5.27
CA VAL A 130 -23.71 13.59 6.25
C VAL A 130 -22.73 14.64 6.74
N ASP A 131 -22.91 15.08 7.98
CA ASP A 131 -21.94 15.88 8.71
C ASP A 131 -20.77 14.99 9.16
N ARG A 132 -19.63 15.12 8.46
CA ARG A 132 -18.37 14.49 8.87
C ARG A 132 -17.64 15.41 9.84
N GLU A 133 -18.03 15.29 11.10
CA GLU A 133 -17.32 15.89 12.24
C GLU A 133 -16.51 14.85 13.02
N MET A 134 -15.66 15.32 13.93
CA MET A 134 -14.93 14.48 14.88
C MET A 134 -15.28 14.79 16.36
N PRO A 135 -16.49 14.42 16.83
CA PRO A 135 -16.92 14.60 18.22
C PRO A 135 -15.90 14.16 19.28
N LEU A 136 -15.47 15.11 20.12
CA LEU A 136 -14.40 14.93 21.11
C LEU A 136 -14.72 13.89 22.21
N ASN A 137 -15.98 13.48 22.34
CA ASN A 137 -16.49 12.52 23.32
C ASN A 137 -16.50 11.06 22.81
N ARG A 138 -16.05 10.79 21.58
CA ARG A 138 -15.96 9.44 21.01
C ARG A 138 -14.53 8.90 21.04
N ASP A 139 -14.43 7.58 20.92
CA ASP A 139 -13.19 6.87 20.67
C ASP A 139 -13.04 6.61 19.16
N TYR A 140 -11.81 6.66 18.68
CA TYR A 140 -11.44 6.66 17.26
C TYR A 140 -10.29 5.70 16.97
N ILE A 141 -10.23 5.25 15.73
CA ILE A 141 -9.14 4.46 15.17
C ILE A 141 -8.27 5.42 14.35
N ALA A 142 -7.00 5.59 14.71
CA ALA A 142 -6.03 6.23 13.82
C ALA A 142 -5.42 5.18 12.89
N ILE A 143 -4.78 5.60 11.80
CA ILE A 143 -3.65 4.86 11.22
C ILE A 143 -2.44 5.76 11.38
N VAL A 144 -1.43 5.32 12.12
CA VAL A 144 -0.24 6.12 12.40
C VAL A 144 0.87 5.66 11.45
N TYR A 145 1.62 6.61 10.91
CA TYR A 145 2.76 6.34 10.04
C TYR A 145 4.02 7.04 10.57
N GLU A 146 5.16 6.62 10.04
CA GLU A 146 6.43 7.34 10.15
C GLU A 146 6.28 8.80 9.69
N TYR A 147 6.70 9.73 10.54
CA TYR A 147 6.85 11.14 10.17
C TYR A 147 8.05 11.28 9.23
N ILE A 148 7.79 11.65 7.98
CA ILE A 148 8.83 12.02 7.02
C ILE A 148 9.07 13.52 7.17
N LYS A 149 10.33 13.91 7.42
CA LYS A 149 10.71 15.32 7.47
C LYS A 149 10.64 15.94 6.07
N ASP A 150 10.16 17.18 6.00
CA ASP A 150 10.19 18.01 4.80
C ASP A 150 11.58 18.07 4.17
N GLY A 151 11.62 17.87 2.86
CA GLY A 151 12.84 17.77 2.05
C GLY A 151 12.51 17.46 0.59
N GLU A 152 13.46 17.75 -0.30
CA GLU A 152 13.27 17.70 -1.74
C GLU A 152 13.01 16.29 -2.28
N ASN A 153 12.13 16.19 -3.28
CA ASN A 153 11.79 14.94 -3.94
C ASN A 153 12.81 14.60 -5.03
N GLY A 154 13.95 14.03 -4.63
CA GLY A 154 15.03 13.60 -5.53
C GLY A 154 14.51 12.73 -6.70
N PRO A 155 14.57 13.19 -7.96
CA PRO A 155 13.84 12.55 -9.07
C PRO A 155 14.19 11.08 -9.31
N ALA A 156 15.44 10.67 -9.05
CA ALA A 156 15.87 9.27 -9.17
C ALA A 156 15.18 8.34 -8.15
N ILE A 157 14.92 8.81 -6.93
CA ILE A 157 14.25 8.04 -5.86
C ILE A 157 12.76 7.87 -6.21
N VAL A 158 12.12 8.97 -6.67
CA VAL A 158 10.73 8.94 -7.13
C VAL A 158 10.58 8.01 -8.34
N LYS A 159 11.52 8.05 -9.30
CA LYS A 159 11.56 7.11 -10.43
C LYS A 159 11.63 5.65 -9.96
N GLN A 160 12.52 5.33 -9.00
CA GLN A 160 12.68 3.98 -8.47
C GLN A 160 11.37 3.46 -7.83
N MET A 161 10.67 4.32 -7.08
CA MET A 161 9.36 4.00 -6.49
C MET A 161 8.28 3.79 -7.58
N LEU A 162 8.23 4.65 -8.60
CA LEU A 162 7.28 4.53 -9.71
C LEU A 162 7.50 3.27 -10.55
N GLU A 163 8.77 2.91 -10.82
CA GLU A 163 9.11 1.65 -11.49
C GLU A 163 8.70 0.44 -10.63
N PHE A 164 8.97 0.44 -9.32
CA PHE A 164 8.54 -0.62 -8.42
C PHE A 164 7.01 -0.77 -8.38
N LEU A 165 6.26 0.33 -8.36
CA LEU A 165 4.79 0.32 -8.43
C LEU A 165 4.27 -0.29 -9.74
N TRP A 166 4.87 0.07 -10.88
CA TRP A 166 4.55 -0.54 -12.18
C TRP A 166 4.86 -2.05 -12.18
N PHE A 167 6.05 -2.47 -11.73
CA PHE A 167 6.44 -3.88 -11.67
C PHE A 167 5.64 -4.70 -10.66
N THR A 168 5.10 -4.11 -9.59
CA THR A 168 4.18 -4.74 -8.61
C THR A 168 2.69 -4.70 -9.04
N GLY A 169 2.39 -4.18 -10.23
CA GLY A 169 1.06 -4.21 -10.84
C GLY A 169 0.15 -3.01 -10.54
N PHE A 170 0.61 -2.01 -9.80
CA PHE A 170 -0.18 -0.81 -9.49
C PHE A 170 -0.19 0.17 -10.67
N SER A 171 -1.35 0.76 -10.96
CA SER A 171 -1.45 1.96 -11.81
C SER A 171 -1.55 3.19 -10.93
N LEU A 172 -1.10 4.36 -11.40
CA LEU A 172 -1.42 5.61 -10.68
C LEU A 172 -2.89 6.01 -10.92
N VAL A 173 -3.38 6.94 -10.09
CA VAL A 173 -4.54 7.78 -10.41
C VAL A 173 -4.28 8.66 -11.65
N ASP A 174 -5.34 9.32 -12.12
CA ASP A 174 -5.25 10.22 -13.30
C ASP A 174 -4.43 11.48 -13.00
N SER A 175 -4.56 12.01 -11.77
CA SER A 175 -3.93 13.26 -11.32
C SER A 175 -3.18 13.04 -9.99
N PRO A 176 -2.00 12.40 -10.00
CA PRO A 176 -1.13 12.37 -8.83
C PRO A 176 -0.62 13.79 -8.53
N HIS A 177 -0.33 14.09 -7.26
CA HIS A 177 0.09 15.44 -6.84
C HIS A 177 1.46 15.46 -6.18
N ALA A 178 2.29 16.46 -6.51
CA ALA A 178 3.61 16.64 -5.89
C ALA A 178 3.57 16.72 -4.35
N ARG A 179 2.52 17.32 -3.78
CA ARG A 179 2.29 17.42 -2.32
C ARG A 179 2.17 16.06 -1.61
N ASN A 180 1.85 15.00 -2.37
CA ASN A 180 1.72 13.65 -1.84
C ASN A 180 3.09 12.95 -1.73
N TRP A 181 4.19 13.64 -2.07
CA TRP A 181 5.57 13.15 -1.96
C TRP A 181 6.41 14.07 -1.07
N THR A 182 7.25 13.50 -0.21
CA THR A 182 8.20 14.27 0.60
C THR A 182 9.49 13.49 0.81
N SER A 183 10.66 14.12 0.64
CA SER A 183 11.97 13.46 0.72
C SER A 183 12.06 12.17 -0.12
N GLY A 184 11.38 12.13 -1.28
CA GLY A 184 11.31 10.97 -2.18
C GLY A 184 10.34 9.85 -1.76
N VAL A 185 9.57 10.03 -0.67
CA VAL A 185 8.64 9.03 -0.13
C VAL A 185 7.20 9.41 -0.47
N LEU A 186 6.43 8.45 -1.01
CA LEU A 186 4.98 8.61 -1.23
C LEU A 186 4.23 8.59 0.12
N LEU A 187 3.49 9.68 0.38
CA LEU A 187 2.68 9.89 1.57
C LEU A 187 1.19 9.62 1.35
N ASP A 188 0.64 9.85 0.16
CA ASP A 188 -0.74 9.45 -0.13
C ASP A 188 -0.78 8.15 -0.92
N LEU A 189 -1.20 7.07 -0.27
CA LEU A 189 -1.37 5.77 -0.92
C LEU A 189 -2.69 5.68 -1.72
N CYS A 190 -3.54 6.73 -1.71
CA CYS A 190 -4.65 6.85 -2.65
C CYS A 190 -4.19 7.22 -4.08
N ASP A 191 -2.96 7.72 -4.28
CA ASP A 191 -2.41 7.95 -5.63
C ASP A 191 -2.09 6.64 -6.39
N VAL A 192 -2.10 5.49 -5.72
CA VAL A 192 -1.81 4.18 -6.30
C VAL A 192 -3.00 3.22 -6.24
N VAL A 193 -3.28 2.54 -7.34
CA VAL A 193 -4.44 1.68 -7.49
C VAL A 193 -3.97 0.24 -7.78
N PRO A 194 -4.33 -0.77 -6.94
CA PRO A 194 -3.96 -2.16 -7.18
C PRO A 194 -4.82 -2.80 -8.28
N PRO A 195 -4.31 -3.80 -9.03
CA PRO A 195 -4.92 -4.31 -10.26
C PRO A 195 -6.25 -5.05 -10.08
N ARG A 196 -6.70 -5.28 -8.84
CA ARG A 196 -8.03 -5.83 -8.50
C ARG A 196 -9.12 -4.76 -8.29
N ARG A 197 -8.81 -3.48 -8.05
CA ARG A 197 -9.83 -2.42 -7.86
C ARG A 197 -10.41 -1.94 -9.20
N SER A 198 -11.70 -1.61 -9.26
CA SER A 198 -12.37 -1.17 -10.49
C SER A 198 -11.74 0.08 -11.12
N SER A 199 -11.19 0.99 -10.30
CA SER A 199 -10.50 2.21 -10.70
C SER A 199 -9.13 2.03 -11.37
N TRP A 200 -8.60 0.81 -11.46
CA TRP A 200 -7.33 0.55 -12.16
C TRP A 200 -7.50 0.77 -13.67
N LYS A 201 -6.58 1.52 -14.29
CA LYS A 201 -6.62 1.88 -15.71
C LYS A 201 -5.33 1.51 -16.43
N SER A 202 -5.45 0.91 -17.61
CA SER A 202 -4.32 0.62 -18.49
C SER A 202 -3.62 1.87 -19.00
N SER A 203 -4.35 2.97 -19.23
CA SER A 203 -3.79 4.29 -19.57
C SER A 203 -2.81 4.83 -18.53
N ASN A 204 -2.92 4.37 -17.28
CA ASN A 204 -2.16 4.88 -16.14
C ASN A 204 -1.09 3.87 -15.68
N TYR A 205 -0.97 2.72 -16.36
CA TYR A 205 -0.10 1.60 -16.03
C TYR A 205 1.08 1.52 -17.01
N GLY A 206 2.29 1.78 -16.51
CA GLY A 206 3.49 1.89 -17.32
C GLY A 206 4.59 2.63 -16.59
N ILE A 207 5.73 2.83 -17.26
CA ILE A 207 6.73 3.84 -16.86
C ILE A 207 6.02 5.20 -16.83
N ARG A 208 6.22 5.98 -15.75
CA ARG A 208 5.69 7.34 -15.61
C ARG A 208 6.82 8.35 -15.61
N ASP A 209 6.58 9.47 -16.27
CA ASP A 209 7.42 10.65 -16.16
C ASP A 209 7.39 11.18 -14.72
N VAL A 210 8.57 11.45 -14.16
CA VAL A 210 8.73 11.98 -12.81
C VAL A 210 8.33 13.45 -12.76
N GLU A 211 8.57 14.22 -13.83
CA GLU A 211 8.14 15.62 -13.88
C GLU A 211 6.61 15.73 -13.87
N MET A 212 5.89 14.86 -14.59
CA MET A 212 4.43 14.76 -14.49
C MET A 212 3.95 14.55 -13.04
N VAL A 213 4.60 13.65 -12.28
CA VAL A 213 4.20 13.30 -10.91
C VAL A 213 4.60 14.37 -9.88
N LEU A 214 5.68 15.11 -10.13
CA LEU A 214 6.19 16.18 -9.26
C LEU A 214 5.79 17.59 -9.71
N ARG A 215 4.86 17.74 -10.66
CA ARG A 215 4.22 19.04 -10.97
C ARG A 215 3.33 19.49 -9.81
N SER A 216 3.51 20.76 -9.43
CA SER A 216 2.77 21.51 -8.43
C SER A 216 1.45 22.05 -8.98
#